data_AF-A0A7X3LH40-F1
#
_entry.id   AF-A0A7X3LH40-F1
#
_cell.length_a   1.000
_cell.length_b   1.000
_cell.length_c   1.000
_cell.angle_alpha   90.00
_cell.angle_beta   90.00
_cell.angle_gamma   90.00
#
_symmetry.space_group_name_H-M   'P 1'
#
loop_
_entity.id
_entity.type
_entity.pdbx_description
1 polymer ?
#
loop_
_entity_poly.entity_id
_entity_poly.type
_entity_poly.pdbx_seq_one_letter_code
_entity_poly.pdbx_strand_id
1 'polypeptide(L)'
;MKKSKGMIAKIILGGVCLFSIGCTDQKLSSAESSLGQAKQNGSEIRIPHNERLHLSTDQKWIKEEGHLSDLIRLQWTGDRAKPAIVWADEKGMDKTAIISHDKANNPEQHDHKHISFETTMSPTGKYANQLFTRFEIPYDTDVSEIRTHSSNFNVMNGILRVAGEKDSNRDLQFSVAGKDNKTTARWAVRADSSKEAGDDTGANLQFVRYGDDGEVVDSALTMQRSNGNIGIGTNDPDTKLDVNGDKLRIREKYTPASSSAPCSQGQMAWDDQHVYVCVAQNSWKRTELSSW
;
A
#
# COMPACT_ATOMS: atom_id res chain seq x y z
N MET A 1 71.03 9.98 33.78
CA MET A 1 70.86 10.90 34.93
C MET A 1 69.83 11.94 34.51
N LYS A 2 68.68 12.21 35.13
CA LYS A 2 68.09 12.04 36.47
C LYS A 2 66.57 11.77 36.29
N LYS A 3 66.02 10.64 36.75
CA LYS A 3 65.03 10.50 37.86
C LYS A 3 64.34 11.79 38.36
N SER A 4 62.99 11.80 38.43
CA SER A 4 62.22 11.76 39.70
C SER A 4 60.73 12.17 39.55
N LYS A 5 59.83 11.28 40.04
CA LYS A 5 58.54 11.45 40.76
C LYS A 5 57.45 12.37 40.15
N GLY A 6 56.19 12.00 39.95
CA GLY A 6 55.31 11.08 40.67
C GLY A 6 54.40 11.86 41.62
N MET A 7 53.11 12.07 41.26
CA MET A 7 52.06 12.40 42.24
C MET A 7 50.69 11.88 41.76
N ILE A 8 50.18 10.95 42.55
CA ILE A 8 48.84 10.34 42.48
C ILE A 8 47.86 11.29 43.15
N ALA A 9 46.75 11.62 42.50
CA ALA A 9 45.58 12.22 43.14
C ALA A 9 44.41 11.23 43.06
N LYS A 10 44.18 10.50 44.15
CA LYS A 10 42.91 9.82 44.41
C LYS A 10 41.93 10.87 44.96
N ILE A 11 40.80 11.05 44.30
CA ILE A 11 39.60 11.65 44.91
C ILE A 11 38.53 10.57 44.86
N ILE A 12 38.26 9.98 46.02
CA ILE A 12 37.05 9.20 46.29
C ILE A 12 36.46 9.83 47.54
N LEU A 13 35.23 10.33 47.43
CA LEU A 13 34.21 10.39 48.49
C LEU A 13 32.88 10.72 47.75
N GLY A 14 31.77 10.01 47.91
CA GLY A 14 31.46 9.03 48.93
C GLY A 14 30.27 8.14 48.52
N GLY A 15 30.27 6.94 49.10
CA GLY A 15 29.09 6.12 49.29
C GLY A 15 29.03 5.78 50.77
N VAL A 16 27.98 6.27 51.44
CA VAL A 16 27.67 5.92 52.83
C VAL A 16 27.04 4.53 52.82
N CYS A 17 27.67 3.57 53.49
CA CYS A 17 27.00 2.35 53.96
C CYS A 17 27.45 2.07 55.40
N LEU A 18 26.45 1.94 56.27
CA LEU A 18 26.58 1.68 57.69
C LEU A 18 27.15 0.28 57.99
N PHE A 19 27.77 0.21 59.17
CA PHE A 19 28.33 -0.95 59.88
C PHE A 19 27.65 -2.31 59.64
N SER A 20 28.46 -3.29 59.21
CA SER A 20 28.87 -4.48 60.00
C SER A 20 29.04 -5.74 59.11
N ILE A 21 30.16 -6.43 59.36
CA ILE A 21 30.53 -7.79 58.91
C ILE A 21 31.07 -7.94 57.47
N GLY A 22 32.34 -8.31 57.39
CA GLY A 22 32.87 -9.18 56.33
C GLY A 22 33.64 -8.49 55.20
N CYS A 23 34.97 -8.43 55.31
CA CYS A 23 35.82 -8.29 54.14
C CYS A 23 35.57 -9.46 53.17
N THR A 24 35.28 -9.17 51.91
CA THR A 24 35.53 -10.11 50.82
C THR A 24 35.99 -9.29 49.62
N ASP A 25 37.25 -9.48 49.22
CA ASP A 25 37.78 -8.93 47.98
C ASP A 25 37.01 -9.54 46.80
N GLN A 26 36.01 -8.82 46.28
CA GLN A 26 35.49 -9.12 44.95
C GLN A 26 36.53 -8.65 43.93
N LYS A 27 37.37 -9.58 43.47
CA LYS A 27 38.04 -9.45 42.19
C LYS A 27 36.98 -9.20 41.12
N LEU A 28 36.96 -7.98 40.58
CA LEU A 28 36.34 -7.69 39.28
C LEU A 28 37.02 -8.58 38.24
N SER A 29 36.40 -9.72 37.95
CA SER A 29 36.69 -10.54 36.80
C SER A 29 36.22 -9.78 35.57
N SER A 30 37.15 -9.26 34.77
CA SER A 30 36.91 -8.89 33.39
C SER A 30 36.53 -10.15 32.63
N ALA A 31 35.24 -10.46 32.59
CA ALA A 31 34.70 -11.43 31.65
C ALA A 31 34.68 -10.77 30.25
N GLU A 32 35.87 -10.63 29.66
CA GLU A 32 35.97 -10.73 28.21
C GLU A 32 35.59 -12.17 27.88
N SER A 33 34.31 -12.36 27.52
CA SER A 33 33.90 -13.60 26.90
C SER A 33 34.65 -13.67 25.58
N SER A 34 35.66 -14.55 25.55
CA SER A 34 36.25 -15.01 24.30
C SER A 34 35.11 -15.47 23.42
N LEU A 35 35.03 -14.97 22.19
CA LEU A 35 34.26 -15.61 21.12
C LEU A 35 34.62 -17.09 21.16
N GLY A 36 33.70 -17.91 21.70
CA GLY A 36 33.83 -19.36 21.67
C GLY A 36 34.03 -19.71 20.21
N GLN A 37 35.17 -20.32 19.89
CA GLN A 37 35.60 -20.60 18.52
C GLN A 37 34.40 -21.13 17.73
N ALA A 38 33.82 -20.28 16.89
CA ALA A 38 32.96 -20.72 15.83
C ALA A 38 33.84 -21.68 15.03
N LYS A 39 33.55 -22.98 15.08
CA LYS A 39 34.16 -23.95 14.16
C LYS A 39 33.74 -23.52 12.77
N GLN A 40 34.59 -22.72 12.12
CA GLN A 40 34.42 -22.35 10.72
C GLN A 40 34.68 -23.60 9.88
N ASN A 41 33.59 -24.26 9.49
CA ASN A 41 33.59 -25.14 8.33
C ASN A 41 32.85 -24.36 7.23
N GLY A 42 33.59 -23.57 6.44
CA GLY A 42 33.05 -22.81 5.30
C GLY A 42 33.15 -21.29 5.44
N SER A 43 32.77 -20.60 4.37
CA SER A 43 32.75 -19.14 4.21
C SER A 43 31.58 -18.44 4.94
N GLU A 44 30.97 -19.10 5.92
CA GLU A 44 29.76 -18.64 6.61
C GLU A 44 30.07 -18.17 8.03
N ILE A 45 29.37 -17.12 8.45
CA ILE A 45 29.28 -16.73 9.86
C ILE A 45 28.09 -17.48 10.46
N ARG A 46 28.35 -18.44 11.37
CA ARG A 46 27.31 -19.15 12.10
C ARG A 46 27.21 -18.63 13.52
N ILE A 47 26.04 -18.09 13.88
CA ILE A 47 25.70 -17.74 15.27
C ILE A 47 25.25 -19.03 16.00
N PRO A 48 25.70 -19.27 17.24
CA PRO A 48 25.27 -20.45 18.00
C PRO A 48 23.75 -20.53 18.17
N HIS A 49 23.24 -21.75 18.37
CA HIS A 49 21.81 -21.99 18.50
C HIS A 49 21.21 -21.19 19.68
N ASN A 50 20.14 -20.45 19.40
CA ASN A 50 19.45 -19.53 20.32
C ASN A 50 20.31 -18.34 20.83
N GLU A 51 21.45 -18.07 20.20
CA GLU A 51 22.20 -16.83 20.40
C GLU A 51 21.81 -15.76 19.38
N ARG A 52 22.29 -14.52 19.58
CA ARG A 52 21.88 -13.34 18.82
C ARG A 52 23.09 -12.67 18.16
N LEU A 53 22.90 -12.13 16.96
CA LEU A 53 23.79 -11.14 16.38
C LEU A 53 23.30 -9.75 16.80
N HIS A 54 24.15 -8.98 17.49
CA HIS A 54 23.83 -7.60 17.89
C HIS A 54 24.71 -6.63 17.10
N LEU A 55 24.09 -5.70 16.37
CA LEU A 55 24.74 -4.66 15.58
C LEU A 55 24.20 -3.29 16.04
N SER A 56 25.07 -2.30 16.29
CA SER A 56 24.67 -0.96 16.73
C SER A 56 25.57 0.12 16.13
N THR A 57 25.00 1.31 15.89
CA THR A 57 25.70 2.48 15.35
C THR A 57 25.22 3.76 16.06
N ASP A 58 26.13 4.72 16.23
CA ASP A 58 25.87 6.11 16.67
C ASP A 58 26.08 7.12 15.53
N GLN A 59 26.32 6.62 14.31
CA GLN A 59 26.61 7.43 13.13
C GLN A 59 25.33 7.85 12.40
N LYS A 60 25.40 8.95 11.66
CA LYS A 60 24.29 9.44 10.83
C LYS A 60 24.27 8.75 9.46
N TRP A 61 23.08 8.68 8.86
CA TRP A 61 22.93 8.32 7.46
C TRP A 61 23.01 9.59 6.60
N ILE A 62 24.21 9.96 6.17
CA ILE A 62 24.48 11.11 5.30
C ILE A 62 25.19 10.61 4.05
N LYS A 63 24.64 10.93 2.87
CA LYS A 63 25.12 10.42 1.58
C LYS A 63 26.53 10.94 1.28
N GLU A 64 26.77 12.22 1.52
CA GLU A 64 28.06 12.89 1.30
C GLU A 64 29.17 12.33 2.21
N GLU A 65 28.78 11.76 3.36
CA GLU A 65 29.68 11.12 4.32
C GLU A 65 29.83 9.61 4.07
N GLY A 66 29.14 9.04 3.07
CA GLY A 66 29.29 7.65 2.64
C GLY A 66 28.41 6.63 3.37
N HIS A 67 27.30 7.06 3.99
CA HIS A 67 26.38 6.19 4.73
C HIS A 67 27.04 5.45 5.92
N LEU A 68 27.69 6.22 6.81
CA LEU A 68 28.45 5.67 7.95
C LEU A 68 27.62 4.87 8.97
N SER A 69 26.30 4.88 8.85
CA SER A 69 25.39 4.12 9.71
C SER A 69 25.05 2.71 9.19
N ASP A 70 25.57 2.28 8.03
CA ASP A 70 25.28 0.96 7.47
C ASP A 70 25.93 -0.16 8.30
N LEU A 71 25.12 -0.98 8.98
CA LEU A 71 25.60 -2.11 9.79
C LEU A 71 25.62 -3.44 9.04
N ILE A 72 24.75 -3.58 8.04
CA ILE A 72 24.73 -4.71 7.10
C ILE A 72 24.73 -4.10 5.72
N ARG A 73 25.73 -4.45 4.90
CA ARG A 73 25.82 -4.06 3.50
C ARG A 73 25.82 -5.31 2.65
N LEU A 74 24.78 -5.46 1.83
CA LEU A 74 24.71 -6.50 0.81
C LEU A 74 25.07 -5.85 -0.52
N GLN A 75 26.12 -6.35 -1.17
CA GLN A 75 26.71 -5.72 -2.35
C GLN A 75 26.64 -6.67 -3.54
N TRP A 76 26.19 -6.15 -4.70
CA TRP A 76 26.41 -6.81 -5.98
C TRP A 76 27.91 -6.78 -6.31
N THR A 77 28.52 -7.95 -6.44
CA THR A 77 29.96 -8.10 -6.72
C THR A 77 30.24 -8.67 -8.11
N GLY A 78 29.20 -8.92 -8.91
CA GLY A 78 29.32 -9.44 -10.27
C GLY A 78 28.07 -9.15 -11.11
N ASP A 79 28.21 -9.28 -12.43
CA ASP A 79 27.09 -9.13 -13.36
C ASP A 79 25.98 -10.14 -13.04
N ARG A 80 24.73 -9.68 -12.98
CA ARG A 80 23.54 -10.50 -12.66
C ARG A 80 23.56 -11.20 -11.30
N ALA A 81 24.47 -10.81 -10.41
CA ALA A 81 24.45 -11.27 -9.03
C ALA A 81 23.17 -10.78 -8.32
N LYS A 82 22.79 -11.46 -7.23
CA LYS A 82 21.59 -11.13 -6.45
C LYS A 82 21.91 -11.24 -4.97
N PRO A 83 22.20 -10.12 -4.27
CA PRO A 83 22.25 -10.14 -2.81
C PRO A 83 20.86 -10.51 -2.28
N ALA A 84 20.82 -11.44 -1.32
CA ALA A 84 19.59 -11.98 -0.78
C ALA A 84 19.70 -12.25 0.72
N ILE A 85 18.57 -12.15 1.41
CA ILE A 85 18.34 -12.69 2.76
C ILE A 85 17.31 -13.80 2.60
N VAL A 86 17.61 -15.00 3.09
CA VAL A 86 16.82 -16.20 2.82
C VAL A 86 16.48 -16.93 4.12
N TRP A 87 15.24 -17.39 4.23
CA TRP A 87 14.78 -18.30 5.28
C TRP A 87 14.56 -19.68 4.70
N ALA A 88 15.14 -20.69 5.32
CA ALA A 88 15.03 -22.08 4.92
C ALA A 88 14.25 -22.92 5.96
N ASP A 89 13.73 -24.07 5.53
CA ASP A 89 13.14 -25.07 6.42
C ASP A 89 14.19 -25.91 7.16
N GLU A 90 13.74 -26.88 7.96
CA GLU A 90 14.60 -27.75 8.76
C GLU A 90 15.56 -28.63 7.93
N LYS A 91 15.34 -28.74 6.61
CA LYS A 91 16.19 -29.48 5.68
C LYS A 91 17.14 -28.56 4.91
N GLY A 92 17.12 -27.26 5.20
CA GLY A 92 17.91 -26.25 4.51
C GLY A 92 17.34 -25.84 3.15
N MET A 93 16.06 -26.10 2.88
CA MET A 93 15.42 -25.66 1.64
C MET A 93 14.77 -24.29 1.82
N ASP A 94 15.09 -23.36 0.94
CA ASP A 94 14.54 -22.00 0.93
C ASP A 94 13.00 -21.98 0.91
N LYS A 95 12.40 -21.07 1.69
CA LYS A 95 10.95 -20.87 1.82
C LYS A 95 10.50 -19.45 1.55
N THR A 96 11.25 -18.48 2.04
CA THR A 96 11.01 -17.06 1.81
C THR A 96 12.33 -16.34 1.61
N ALA A 97 12.31 -15.24 0.85
CA ALA A 97 13.49 -14.44 0.61
C ALA A 97 13.16 -12.95 0.46
N ILE A 98 14.14 -12.12 0.77
CA ILE A 98 14.20 -10.72 0.35
C ILE A 98 15.39 -10.61 -0.60
N ILE A 99 15.14 -10.24 -1.85
CA ILE A 99 16.15 -10.30 -2.91
C ILE A 99 16.17 -8.98 -3.66
N SER A 100 17.37 -8.48 -3.94
CA SER A 100 17.52 -7.33 -4.81
C SER A 100 17.98 -7.77 -6.21
N HIS A 101 17.14 -7.48 -7.21
CA HIS A 101 17.33 -7.86 -8.60
C HIS A 101 17.69 -6.62 -9.42
N ASP A 102 18.94 -6.55 -9.89
CA ASP A 102 19.35 -5.52 -10.85
C ASP A 102 19.05 -5.95 -12.28
N LYS A 103 19.52 -7.14 -12.64
CA LYS A 103 19.35 -7.75 -13.95
C LYS A 103 18.63 -9.08 -13.84
N ALA A 104 17.91 -9.45 -14.89
CA ALA A 104 17.37 -10.79 -15.05
C ALA A 104 18.49 -11.86 -15.04
N ASN A 105 18.15 -13.11 -14.80
CA ASN A 105 19.14 -14.20 -14.98
C ASN A 105 19.38 -14.47 -16.47
N ASN A 106 18.34 -14.37 -17.30
CA ASN A 106 18.45 -14.49 -18.75
C ASN A 106 18.91 -13.15 -19.36
N PRO A 107 20.02 -13.10 -20.11
CA PRO A 107 20.46 -11.88 -20.77
C PRO A 107 19.55 -11.29 -21.83
N GLU A 108 18.63 -12.10 -22.38
CA GLU A 108 17.64 -11.64 -23.36
C GLU A 108 16.44 -10.94 -22.71
N GLN A 109 16.28 -11.06 -21.39
CA GLN A 109 15.25 -10.37 -20.64
C GLN A 109 15.71 -8.97 -20.26
N HIS A 110 14.75 -8.06 -20.14
CA HIS A 110 14.99 -6.72 -19.62
C HIS A 110 15.48 -6.78 -18.17
N ASP A 111 16.16 -5.72 -17.76
CA ASP A 111 16.64 -5.57 -16.40
C ASP A 111 15.47 -5.51 -15.41
N HIS A 112 15.65 -6.11 -14.24
CA HIS A 112 14.59 -6.25 -13.24
C HIS A 112 14.42 -4.97 -12.41
N LYS A 113 15.52 -4.34 -11.97
CA LYS A 113 15.58 -3.09 -11.20
C LYS A 113 14.58 -2.98 -10.04
N HIS A 114 14.48 -4.02 -9.21
CA HIS A 114 13.59 -4.03 -8.04
C HIS A 114 14.14 -4.81 -6.86
N ILE A 115 13.64 -4.49 -5.66
CA ILE A 115 13.70 -5.38 -4.50
C ILE A 115 12.39 -6.16 -4.39
N SER A 116 12.48 -7.46 -4.11
CA SER A 116 11.33 -8.36 -4.00
C SER A 116 11.25 -9.02 -2.64
N PHE A 117 10.02 -9.30 -2.22
CA PHE A 117 9.69 -10.29 -1.19
C PHE A 117 9.13 -11.51 -1.89
N GLU A 118 9.79 -12.64 -1.70
CA GLU A 118 9.50 -13.88 -2.40
C GLU A 118 9.06 -14.96 -1.43
N THR A 119 8.07 -15.74 -1.85
CA THR A 119 7.63 -16.92 -1.11
C THR A 119 7.51 -18.11 -2.03
N THR A 120 7.73 -19.29 -1.47
CA THR A 120 7.62 -20.53 -2.23
C THR A 120 6.22 -20.74 -2.81
N MET A 121 6.17 -21.26 -4.02
CA MET A 121 4.96 -21.77 -4.63
C MET A 121 4.51 -23.06 -3.94
N SER A 122 3.18 -23.32 -3.98
CA SER A 122 2.58 -24.52 -3.38
C SER A 122 3.35 -25.80 -3.73
N PRO A 123 3.61 -26.71 -2.78
CA PRO A 123 4.27 -27.99 -3.04
C PRO A 123 3.55 -28.89 -4.06
N THR A 124 2.25 -28.65 -4.28
CA THR A 124 1.42 -29.39 -5.25
C THR A 124 1.18 -28.61 -6.55
N GLY A 125 1.76 -27.42 -6.68
CA GLY A 125 1.61 -26.56 -7.84
C GLY A 125 2.59 -26.87 -8.98
N LYS A 126 2.36 -26.26 -10.14
CA LYS A 126 3.21 -26.40 -11.34
C LYS A 126 4.70 -26.08 -11.09
N TYR A 127 4.97 -25.08 -10.25
CA TYR A 127 6.32 -24.62 -9.92
C TYR A 127 6.67 -24.96 -8.46
N ALA A 128 6.36 -26.18 -8.03
CA ALA A 128 6.44 -26.59 -6.63
C ALA A 128 7.73 -26.17 -5.93
N ASN A 129 7.59 -25.52 -4.77
CA ASN A 129 8.68 -25.09 -3.88
C ASN A 129 9.67 -24.07 -4.47
N GLN A 130 9.42 -23.49 -5.65
CA GLN A 130 10.25 -22.41 -6.19
C GLN A 130 9.86 -21.08 -5.55
N LEU A 131 10.85 -20.23 -5.27
CA LEU A 131 10.62 -18.84 -4.85
C LEU A 131 10.04 -18.03 -6.01
N PHE A 132 8.98 -17.28 -5.71
CA PHE A 132 8.34 -16.35 -6.63
C PHE A 132 8.13 -15.01 -5.93
N THR A 133 8.38 -13.91 -6.65
CA THR A 133 8.01 -12.56 -6.23
C THR A 133 6.52 -12.51 -5.89
N ARG A 134 6.22 -12.00 -4.70
CA ARG A 134 4.84 -11.72 -4.26
C ARG A 134 4.56 -10.24 -4.17
N PHE A 135 5.58 -9.47 -3.83
CA PHE A 135 5.58 -8.03 -3.68
C PHE A 135 6.94 -7.50 -4.12
N GLU A 136 6.95 -6.42 -4.90
CA GLU A 136 8.17 -5.78 -5.38
C GLU A 136 8.06 -4.26 -5.33
N ILE A 137 9.21 -3.63 -5.10
CA ILE A 137 9.38 -2.18 -5.14
C ILE A 137 10.51 -1.89 -6.15
N PRO A 138 10.19 -1.29 -7.31
CA PRO A 138 11.19 -0.81 -8.24
C PRO A 138 12.06 0.31 -7.66
N TYR A 139 13.31 0.41 -8.10
CA TYR A 139 14.23 1.50 -7.77
C TYR A 139 14.71 2.22 -9.05
N ASP A 140 15.48 3.31 -8.88
CA ASP A 140 15.93 4.21 -9.95
C ASP A 140 14.76 4.87 -10.73
N THR A 141 13.66 5.12 -10.04
CA THR A 141 12.46 5.79 -10.57
C THR A 141 12.05 6.94 -9.67
N ASP A 142 11.60 8.07 -10.25
CA ASP A 142 11.06 9.20 -9.48
C ASP A 142 9.76 8.83 -8.74
N VAL A 143 8.94 7.97 -9.36
CA VAL A 143 7.73 7.39 -8.77
C VAL A 143 7.84 5.87 -8.83
N SER A 144 7.84 5.22 -7.67
CA SER A 144 7.94 3.76 -7.57
C SER A 144 6.57 3.12 -7.68
N GLU A 145 6.34 2.40 -8.79
CA GLU A 145 5.14 1.62 -9.03
C GLU A 145 5.23 0.26 -8.32
N ILE A 146 4.88 0.26 -7.03
CA ILE A 146 4.86 -0.94 -6.18
C ILE A 146 3.87 -1.97 -6.74
N ARG A 147 4.29 -3.24 -6.82
CA ARG A 147 3.49 -4.31 -7.44
C ARG A 147 3.36 -5.53 -6.57
N THR A 148 2.28 -6.26 -6.79
CA THR A 148 2.08 -7.61 -6.27
C THR A 148 1.89 -8.59 -7.42
N HIS A 149 2.32 -9.83 -7.20
CA HIS A 149 2.28 -10.89 -8.21
C HIS A 149 1.64 -12.14 -7.63
N SER A 150 0.55 -12.60 -8.26
CA SER A 150 -0.24 -13.76 -7.79
C SER A 150 -0.57 -13.69 -6.28
N SER A 151 -1.00 -12.50 -5.83
CA SER A 151 -1.28 -12.19 -4.42
C SER A 151 -2.56 -11.37 -4.32
N ASN A 152 -3.34 -11.62 -3.26
CA ASN A 152 -4.48 -10.79 -2.89
C ASN A 152 -4.06 -9.83 -1.77
N PHE A 153 -4.54 -8.60 -1.80
CA PHE A 153 -4.32 -7.61 -0.74
C PHE A 153 -5.57 -7.51 0.15
N ASN A 154 -5.41 -7.74 1.45
CA ASN A 154 -6.48 -7.64 2.43
C ASN A 154 -6.08 -6.66 3.54
N VAL A 155 -6.99 -5.78 3.93
CA VAL A 155 -6.83 -4.91 5.12
C VAL A 155 -7.74 -5.44 6.23
N MET A 156 -7.16 -6.12 7.21
CA MET A 156 -7.90 -6.71 8.33
C MET A 156 -8.00 -5.71 9.49
N ASN A 157 -9.21 -5.50 10.01
CA ASN A 157 -9.49 -4.63 11.18
C ASN A 157 -8.97 -3.17 11.06
N GLY A 158 -8.77 -2.67 9.83
CA GLY A 158 -8.22 -1.35 9.55
C GLY A 158 -8.88 -0.67 8.34
N ILE A 159 -8.29 0.43 7.86
CA ILE A 159 -8.82 1.24 6.74
C ILE A 159 -7.78 1.28 5.62
N LEU A 160 -8.21 0.95 4.39
CA LEU A 160 -7.46 1.32 3.19
C LEU A 160 -7.66 2.82 2.92
N ARG A 161 -6.57 3.59 2.95
CA ARG A 161 -6.61 5.04 2.75
C ARG A 161 -5.86 5.43 1.48
N VAL A 162 -6.51 6.22 0.64
CA VAL A 162 -5.89 6.96 -0.47
C VAL A 162 -5.86 8.43 -0.04
N ALA A 163 -4.65 9.00 0.08
CA ALA A 163 -4.44 10.37 0.53
C ALA A 163 -3.52 11.11 -0.43
N GLY A 164 -3.73 12.42 -0.55
CA GLY A 164 -2.92 13.32 -1.35
C GLY A 164 -2.88 14.70 -0.71
N GLU A 165 -2.10 15.60 -1.28
CA GLU A 165 -2.06 17.00 -0.85
C GLU A 165 -3.41 17.70 -1.07
N LYS A 166 -3.59 18.88 -0.47
CA LYS A 166 -4.79 19.70 -0.72
C LYS A 166 -4.93 19.96 -2.23
N ASP A 167 -6.17 19.98 -2.71
CA ASP A 167 -6.49 20.34 -4.10
C ASP A 167 -5.81 19.42 -5.15
N SER A 168 -5.31 18.22 -4.76
CA SER A 168 -4.82 17.18 -5.70
C SER A 168 -5.98 16.33 -6.24
N ASN A 169 -5.79 15.23 -6.96
CA ASN A 169 -6.81 14.18 -7.14
C ASN A 169 -6.43 12.99 -6.27
N ARG A 170 -7.41 12.24 -5.74
CA ARG A 170 -7.16 10.97 -5.05
C ARG A 170 -7.96 9.88 -5.72
N ASP A 171 -7.27 8.99 -6.42
CA ASP A 171 -7.88 8.00 -7.28
C ASP A 171 -7.63 6.59 -6.75
N LEU A 172 -8.67 5.75 -6.83
CA LEU A 172 -8.53 4.32 -7.00
C LEU A 172 -8.75 4.02 -8.49
N GLN A 173 -7.69 3.59 -9.20
CA GLN A 173 -7.73 3.41 -10.64
C GLN A 173 -7.90 1.93 -11.04
N PHE A 174 -8.69 1.71 -12.08
CA PHE A 174 -8.78 0.45 -12.81
C PHE A 174 -8.11 0.65 -14.17
N SER A 175 -7.01 -0.06 -14.38
CA SER A 175 -6.09 0.16 -15.49
C SER A 175 -5.83 -1.12 -16.28
N VAL A 176 -5.49 -0.97 -17.55
CA VAL A 176 -4.98 -2.05 -18.40
C VAL A 176 -3.46 -2.05 -18.33
N ALA A 177 -2.87 -3.22 -18.13
CA ALA A 177 -1.42 -3.40 -18.21
C ALA A 177 -0.97 -3.51 -19.67
N GLY A 178 0.09 -2.80 -20.00
CA GLY A 178 0.77 -2.84 -21.30
C GLY A 178 2.15 -3.49 -21.20
N LYS A 179 2.98 -3.24 -22.22
CA LYS A 179 4.39 -3.65 -22.24
C LYS A 179 5.19 -2.91 -21.17
N ASP A 180 6.29 -3.53 -20.76
CA ASP A 180 7.26 -2.95 -19.84
C ASP A 180 6.59 -2.37 -18.60
N ASN A 181 5.60 -3.11 -18.09
CA ASN A 181 4.91 -2.78 -16.86
C ASN A 181 4.09 -1.46 -16.91
N LYS A 182 3.98 -0.77 -18.04
CA LYS A 182 3.14 0.42 -18.20
C LYS A 182 1.68 0.10 -17.89
N THR A 183 1.00 1.00 -17.18
CA THR A 183 -0.45 0.94 -16.98
C THR A 183 -1.13 2.09 -17.71
N THR A 184 -2.37 1.90 -18.12
CA THR A 184 -3.19 2.96 -18.71
C THR A 184 -4.58 2.90 -18.09
N ALA A 185 -5.02 4.00 -17.49
CA ALA A 185 -6.29 4.07 -16.79
C ALA A 185 -7.47 3.87 -17.76
N ARG A 186 -8.54 3.27 -17.24
CA ARG A 186 -9.84 3.12 -17.94
C ARG A 186 -10.98 3.68 -17.11
N TRP A 187 -10.91 3.45 -15.80
CA TRP A 187 -11.85 3.99 -14.84
C TRP A 187 -11.12 4.43 -13.58
N ALA A 188 -11.68 5.42 -12.88
CA ALA A 188 -11.29 5.72 -11.52
C ALA A 188 -12.52 6.00 -10.65
N VAL A 189 -12.43 5.58 -9.39
CA VAL A 189 -13.20 6.18 -8.31
C VAL A 189 -12.33 7.27 -7.72
N ARG A 190 -12.78 8.52 -7.81
CA ARG A 190 -11.98 9.71 -7.52
C ARG A 190 -12.64 10.56 -6.45
N ALA A 191 -11.86 11.04 -5.49
CA ALA A 191 -12.15 12.31 -4.84
C ALA A 191 -11.45 13.41 -5.65
N ASP A 192 -12.19 14.38 -6.19
CA ASP A 192 -11.67 15.38 -7.15
C ASP A 192 -10.91 16.53 -6.49
N SER A 193 -10.20 17.33 -7.29
CA SER A 193 -9.35 18.44 -6.83
C SER A 193 -10.10 19.69 -6.39
N SER A 194 -11.41 19.62 -6.17
CA SER A 194 -12.18 20.77 -5.71
C SER A 194 -11.68 21.23 -4.33
N LYS A 195 -11.43 22.54 -4.22
CA LYS A 195 -10.83 23.13 -3.02
C LYS A 195 -11.73 22.97 -1.79
N GLU A 196 -11.18 22.43 -0.72
CA GLU A 196 -11.86 22.30 0.57
C GLU A 196 -11.79 23.63 1.34
N ALA A 197 -12.76 24.51 1.09
CA ALA A 197 -12.82 25.86 1.68
C ALA A 197 -13.46 25.90 3.09
N GLY A 198 -14.08 24.82 3.54
CA GLY A 198 -14.89 24.75 4.76
C GLY A 198 -16.33 24.31 4.46
N ASP A 199 -17.17 24.18 5.50
CA ASP A 199 -18.61 23.88 5.37
C ASP A 199 -18.94 22.68 4.48
N ASP A 200 -18.11 21.63 4.57
CA ASP A 200 -18.20 20.41 3.76
C ASP A 200 -18.10 20.59 2.23
N THR A 201 -17.74 21.80 1.78
CA THR A 201 -17.38 22.07 0.38
C THR A 201 -16.01 21.48 0.03
N GLY A 202 -15.80 21.21 -1.26
CA GLY A 202 -14.52 20.71 -1.80
C GLY A 202 -14.67 19.37 -2.49
N ALA A 203 -13.66 18.50 -2.31
CA ALA A 203 -13.47 17.29 -3.11
C ALA A 203 -14.75 16.43 -3.24
N ASN A 204 -15.27 16.36 -4.45
CA ASN A 204 -16.46 15.58 -4.78
C ASN A 204 -16.08 14.14 -5.12
N LEU A 205 -17.00 13.20 -4.90
CA LEU A 205 -16.81 11.81 -5.32
C LEU A 205 -17.24 11.65 -6.79
N GLN A 206 -16.36 11.07 -7.62
CA GLN A 206 -16.57 10.91 -9.06
C GLN A 206 -16.27 9.49 -9.53
N PHE A 207 -17.01 9.06 -10.55
CA PHE A 207 -16.68 7.90 -11.38
C PHE A 207 -16.19 8.42 -12.73
N VAL A 208 -14.87 8.39 -12.91
CA VAL A 208 -14.18 9.01 -14.04
C VAL A 208 -13.93 7.97 -15.12
N ARG A 209 -14.21 8.33 -16.37
CA ARG A 209 -13.88 7.52 -17.55
C ARG A 209 -12.62 8.05 -18.20
N TYR A 210 -11.80 7.12 -18.69
CA TYR A 210 -10.61 7.43 -19.47
C TYR A 210 -10.72 6.84 -20.87
N GLY A 211 -10.11 7.53 -21.83
CA GLY A 211 -9.97 7.09 -23.21
C GLY A 211 -8.93 5.98 -23.33
N ASP A 212 -8.81 5.41 -24.53
CA ASP A 212 -7.82 4.36 -24.76
C ASP A 212 -6.37 4.85 -24.64
N ASP A 213 -6.15 6.14 -24.89
CA ASP A 213 -4.91 6.88 -24.69
C ASP A 213 -4.58 7.14 -23.21
N GLY A 214 -5.53 6.93 -22.30
CA GLY A 214 -5.37 7.19 -20.86
C GLY A 214 -5.72 8.63 -20.46
N GLU A 215 -6.26 9.43 -21.39
CA GLU A 215 -6.74 10.77 -21.08
C GLU A 215 -8.14 10.72 -20.47
N VAL A 216 -8.46 11.70 -19.62
CA VAL A 216 -9.80 11.80 -19.01
C VAL A 216 -10.82 12.13 -20.10
N VAL A 217 -11.91 11.36 -20.17
CA VAL A 217 -13.05 11.65 -21.05
C VAL A 217 -14.03 12.56 -20.32
N ASP A 218 -14.56 12.09 -19.20
CA ASP A 218 -15.50 12.82 -18.33
C ASP A 218 -15.63 12.14 -16.96
N SER A 219 -16.42 12.76 -16.08
CA SER A 219 -16.99 12.12 -14.91
C SER A 219 -18.41 11.68 -15.25
N ALA A 220 -18.61 10.38 -15.43
CA ALA A 220 -19.92 9.83 -15.80
C ALA A 220 -20.94 9.98 -14.65
N LEU A 221 -20.47 9.92 -13.41
CA LEU A 221 -21.25 10.16 -12.20
C LEU A 221 -20.46 11.05 -11.25
N THR A 222 -21.12 12.05 -10.68
CA THR A 222 -20.56 12.93 -9.65
C THR A 222 -21.52 12.99 -8.47
N MET A 223 -20.97 12.92 -7.26
CA MET A 223 -21.69 13.16 -6.01
C MET A 223 -21.03 14.31 -5.26
N GLN A 224 -21.79 15.39 -5.08
CA GLN A 224 -21.31 16.58 -4.40
C GLN A 224 -21.15 16.32 -2.91
N ARG A 225 -19.96 16.63 -2.36
CA ARG A 225 -19.68 16.43 -0.92
C ARG A 225 -20.55 17.31 -0.04
N SER A 226 -20.81 18.55 -0.47
CA SER A 226 -21.49 19.58 0.33
C SER A 226 -22.98 19.31 0.57
N ASN A 227 -23.66 18.62 -0.35
CA ASN A 227 -25.11 18.45 -0.31
C ASN A 227 -25.59 17.04 -0.70
N GLY A 228 -24.73 16.16 -1.20
CA GLY A 228 -25.07 14.82 -1.66
C GLY A 228 -25.87 14.75 -2.97
N ASN A 229 -25.92 15.82 -3.76
CA ASN A 229 -26.56 15.80 -5.08
C ASN A 229 -25.78 14.89 -6.03
N ILE A 230 -26.51 14.10 -6.82
CA ILE A 230 -25.94 13.16 -7.80
C ILE A 230 -26.17 13.70 -9.21
N GLY A 231 -25.08 13.96 -9.92
CA GLY A 231 -25.07 14.27 -11.34
C GLY A 231 -24.75 13.03 -12.17
N ILE A 232 -25.51 12.80 -13.24
CA ILE A 232 -25.21 11.83 -14.29
C ILE A 232 -24.84 12.60 -15.56
N GLY A 233 -23.57 12.54 -15.96
CA GLY A 233 -23.03 13.34 -17.06
C GLY A 233 -22.88 14.85 -16.76
N THR A 234 -23.01 15.26 -15.48
CA THR A 234 -22.76 16.63 -15.01
C THR A 234 -21.99 16.60 -13.69
N ASN A 235 -21.12 17.59 -13.49
CA ASN A 235 -20.36 17.78 -12.26
C ASN A 235 -21.03 18.76 -11.27
N ASP A 236 -22.00 19.53 -11.75
CA ASP A 236 -22.67 20.59 -11.00
C ASP A 236 -24.19 20.33 -10.93
N PRO A 237 -24.62 19.22 -10.31
CA PRO A 237 -26.04 18.91 -10.20
C PRO A 237 -26.80 19.93 -9.35
N ASP A 238 -27.86 20.52 -9.90
CA ASP A 238 -28.68 21.53 -9.19
C ASP A 238 -29.62 20.89 -8.14
N THR A 239 -30.05 19.65 -8.39
CA THR A 239 -30.95 18.89 -7.51
C THR A 239 -30.41 17.50 -7.19
N LYS A 240 -31.13 16.74 -6.35
CA LYS A 240 -30.67 15.45 -5.84
C LYS A 240 -30.30 14.43 -6.91
N LEU A 241 -31.02 14.46 -8.03
CA LEU A 241 -30.69 13.71 -9.24
C LEU A 241 -30.78 14.68 -10.42
N ASP A 242 -29.64 14.95 -11.05
CA ASP A 242 -29.54 15.78 -12.24
C ASP A 242 -28.92 14.95 -13.37
N VAL A 243 -29.63 14.82 -14.48
CA VAL A 243 -29.20 14.00 -15.62
C VAL A 243 -28.98 14.91 -16.81
N ASN A 244 -27.72 15.05 -17.21
CA ASN A 244 -27.34 15.75 -18.43
C ASN A 244 -27.45 14.79 -19.63
N GLY A 245 -28.69 14.51 -20.01
CA GLY A 245 -29.02 13.63 -21.13
C GLY A 245 -30.41 13.96 -21.69
N ASP A 246 -30.67 13.60 -22.94
CA ASP A 246 -31.93 13.90 -23.61
C ASP A 246 -33.05 12.90 -23.27
N LYS A 247 -32.72 11.80 -22.59
CA LYS A 247 -33.63 10.66 -22.35
C LYS A 247 -33.36 9.98 -21.01
N LEU A 248 -34.44 9.58 -20.34
CA LEU A 248 -34.44 8.62 -19.24
C LEU A 248 -35.15 7.34 -19.70
N ARG A 249 -34.48 6.17 -19.60
CA ARG A 249 -35.06 4.88 -19.99
C ARG A 249 -35.43 4.05 -18.77
N ILE A 250 -36.73 3.81 -18.60
CA ILE A 250 -37.29 2.82 -17.67
C ILE A 250 -37.67 1.59 -18.50
N ARG A 251 -37.04 0.43 -18.28
CA ARG A 251 -37.17 -0.72 -19.20
C ARG A 251 -38.47 -1.48 -19.05
N GLU A 252 -38.88 -1.73 -17.83
CA GLU A 252 -40.08 -2.51 -17.54
C GLU A 252 -41.30 -1.61 -17.52
N LYS A 253 -42.35 -2.06 -18.20
CA LYS A 253 -43.66 -1.43 -18.12
C LYS A 253 -44.39 -1.86 -16.85
N TYR A 254 -45.22 -0.97 -16.33
CA TYR A 254 -46.07 -1.25 -15.18
C TYR A 254 -47.40 -0.50 -15.33
N THR A 255 -48.48 -1.26 -15.44
CA THR A 255 -49.85 -0.76 -15.42
C THR A 255 -50.43 -0.98 -14.02
N PRO A 256 -50.68 0.06 -13.22
CA PRO A 256 -51.38 -0.09 -11.95
C PRO A 256 -52.75 -0.76 -12.17
N ALA A 257 -53.06 -1.79 -11.37
CA ALA A 257 -54.31 -2.55 -11.50
C ALA A 257 -55.58 -1.70 -11.30
N SER A 258 -55.47 -0.59 -10.57
CA SER A 258 -56.52 0.42 -10.38
C SER A 258 -55.88 1.75 -9.98
N SER A 259 -56.68 2.83 -9.94
CA SER A 259 -56.25 4.12 -9.39
C SER A 259 -55.91 4.08 -7.90
N SER A 260 -56.32 3.02 -7.19
CA SER A 260 -56.05 2.77 -5.78
C SER A 260 -55.05 1.65 -5.52
N ALA A 261 -54.39 1.14 -6.56
CA ALA A 261 -53.39 0.08 -6.43
C ALA A 261 -52.23 0.55 -5.52
N PRO A 262 -51.61 -0.36 -4.74
CA PRO A 262 -50.54 0.00 -3.81
C PRO A 262 -49.42 0.81 -4.48
N CYS A 263 -49.09 1.96 -3.88
CA CYS A 263 -48.00 2.82 -4.33
C CYS A 263 -47.60 3.84 -3.26
N SER A 264 -46.42 4.42 -3.41
CA SER A 264 -45.91 5.52 -2.59
C SER A 264 -45.78 6.80 -3.42
N GLN A 265 -46.03 7.95 -2.79
CA GLN A 265 -45.99 9.24 -3.45
C GLN A 265 -44.67 9.46 -4.21
N GLY A 266 -44.77 9.97 -5.44
CA GLY A 266 -43.63 10.23 -6.32
C GLY A 266 -43.21 9.05 -7.19
N GLN A 267 -43.75 7.85 -6.97
CA GLN A 267 -43.52 6.73 -7.87
C GLN A 267 -44.06 7.04 -9.27
N MET A 268 -43.22 6.80 -10.28
CA MET A 268 -43.58 6.97 -11.69
C MET A 268 -43.49 5.62 -12.40
N ALA A 269 -44.41 5.39 -13.33
CA ALA A 269 -44.42 4.21 -14.17
C ALA A 269 -44.96 4.55 -15.56
N TRP A 270 -44.85 3.62 -16.49
CA TRP A 270 -45.38 3.77 -17.84
C TRP A 270 -45.86 2.43 -18.39
N ASP A 271 -46.75 2.49 -19.38
CA ASP A 271 -47.11 1.37 -20.24
C ASP A 271 -47.32 1.83 -21.68
N ASP A 272 -47.85 0.93 -22.52
CA ASP A 272 -48.05 1.19 -23.94
C ASP A 272 -49.02 2.36 -24.23
N GLN A 273 -49.76 2.86 -23.23
CA GLN A 273 -50.83 3.85 -23.39
C GLN A 273 -50.70 5.05 -22.46
N HIS A 274 -50.00 4.95 -21.32
CA HIS A 274 -49.97 6.03 -20.33
C HIS A 274 -48.63 6.18 -19.61
N VAL A 275 -48.42 7.37 -19.07
CA VAL A 275 -47.49 7.62 -17.96
C VAL A 275 -48.29 7.76 -16.67
N TYR A 276 -47.85 7.09 -15.61
CA TYR A 276 -48.47 7.04 -14.29
C TYR A 276 -47.62 7.74 -13.25
N VAL A 277 -48.26 8.48 -12.34
CA VAL A 277 -47.63 9.08 -11.16
C VAL A 277 -48.48 8.82 -9.93
N CYS A 278 -47.88 8.22 -8.90
CA CYS A 278 -48.52 8.07 -7.60
C CYS A 278 -48.43 9.41 -6.87
N VAL A 279 -49.57 10.08 -6.66
CA VAL A 279 -49.59 11.45 -6.11
C VAL A 279 -49.78 11.49 -4.59
N ALA A 280 -50.21 10.38 -4.01
CA ALA A 280 -50.33 10.12 -2.57
C ALA A 280 -50.32 8.61 -2.34
N GLN A 281 -50.21 8.15 -1.09
CA GLN A 281 -50.24 6.71 -0.77
C GLN A 281 -51.43 6.01 -1.46
N ASN A 282 -51.13 4.98 -2.25
CA ASN A 282 -52.10 4.18 -3.00
C ASN A 282 -53.04 5.04 -3.88
N SER A 283 -52.53 6.10 -4.49
CA SER A 283 -53.31 6.99 -5.35
C SER A 283 -52.57 7.32 -6.65
N TRP A 284 -52.92 6.60 -7.71
CA TRP A 284 -52.37 6.81 -9.06
C TRP A 284 -53.16 7.83 -9.84
N LYS A 285 -52.44 8.73 -10.50
CA LYS A 285 -52.92 9.53 -11.64
C LYS A 285 -52.15 9.12 -12.89
N ARG A 286 -52.71 9.39 -14.06
CA ARG A 286 -52.08 9.07 -15.34
C ARG A 286 -52.39 10.11 -16.41
N THR A 287 -51.55 10.15 -17.45
CA THR A 287 -51.77 10.91 -18.68
C THR A 287 -51.63 9.96 -19.87
N GLU A 288 -52.47 10.14 -20.89
CA GLU A 288 -52.46 9.32 -22.12
C GLU A 288 -51.26 9.69 -23.01
N LEU A 289 -50.63 8.67 -23.57
CA LEU A 289 -49.62 8.79 -24.61
C LEU A 289 -50.32 8.81 -25.98
N SER A 290 -49.83 9.64 -26.89
CA SER A 290 -50.31 9.71 -28.28
C SER A 290 -49.13 9.68 -29.24
N SER A 291 -49.37 9.18 -30.45
CA SER A 291 -48.41 9.31 -31.55
C SER A 291 -48.34 10.77 -32.02
N TRP A 292 -47.12 11.23 -32.28
CA TRP A 292 -46.86 12.54 -32.90
C TRP A 292 -46.81 12.43 -34.42
#